data_AF-A0AA88L5G5-F1
#
_entry.id   AF-A0AA88L5G5-F1
#
_cell.length_a   1.000
_cell.length_b   1.000
_cell.length_c   1.000
_cell.angle_alpha   90.00
_cell.angle_beta   90.00
_cell.angle_gamma   90.00
#
_symmetry.space_group_name_H-M   'P 1'
#
loop_
_entity.id
_entity.type
_entity.pdbx_description
1 polymer ?
#
loop_
_entity_poly.entity_id
_entity_poly.type
_entity_poly.pdbx_seq_one_letter_code
_entity_poly.pdbx_strand_id
1 'polypeptide(L)'
;MVGSVMSGGLEVKFVQKLAFMQSAISFGKAEEQFGVLSDKLGGGPHGFGDPNDRTLRKVETDVLIPKIMREKARTEKCIPEVDAFKKCCKENGLMMVVKCRKETAVQRQCFEKWYQDEGFKKECTDVYLQERSEYRANGKKGKEKKKESTMF
;
A
#
# COMPACT_ATOMS: atom_id res chain seq x y z
N MET A 1 9.30 -3.57 88.42
CA MET A 1 8.60 -4.87 88.48
C MET A 1 7.69 -4.95 87.26
N VAL A 2 7.80 -6.04 86.49
CA VAL A 2 6.93 -6.55 85.40
C VAL A 2 6.60 -5.57 84.24
N GLY A 3 6.75 -5.88 82.94
CA GLY A 3 6.82 -7.14 82.22
C GLY A 3 5.53 -7.37 81.41
N SER A 4 5.68 -7.66 80.09
CA SER A 4 4.70 -8.10 79.06
C SER A 4 4.23 -7.00 78.08
N VAL A 5 4.59 -6.97 76.78
CA VAL A 5 4.64 -7.96 75.67
C VAL A 5 3.32 -8.01 74.87
N MET A 6 3.48 -7.76 73.56
CA MET A 6 2.82 -8.40 72.39
C MET A 6 1.69 -7.72 71.59
N SER A 7 1.99 -7.63 70.28
CA SER A 7 1.16 -8.07 69.14
C SER A 7 0.18 -7.09 68.50
N GLY A 8 0.55 -6.60 67.31
CA GLY A 8 -0.39 -5.91 66.41
C GLY A 8 0.19 -5.54 65.04
N GLY A 9 1.10 -6.35 64.48
CA GLY A 9 1.81 -6.06 63.23
C GLY A 9 1.31 -6.79 61.98
N LEU A 10 0.13 -7.43 62.03
CA LEU A 10 -0.28 -8.45 61.07
C LEU A 10 -1.72 -8.27 60.56
N GLU A 11 -2.16 -7.05 60.26
CA GLU A 11 -3.48 -6.81 59.61
C GLU A 11 -3.39 -5.79 58.46
N VAL A 12 -2.46 -4.82 58.53
CA VAL A 12 -2.40 -3.74 57.51
C VAL A 12 -1.69 -4.16 56.21
N LYS A 13 -0.84 -5.20 56.25
CA LYS A 13 -0.12 -5.69 55.05
C LYS A 13 -0.97 -6.56 54.10
N PHE A 14 -2.16 -6.98 54.54
CA PHE A 14 -3.05 -7.82 53.74
C PHE A 14 -3.99 -6.99 52.85
N VAL A 15 -4.53 -5.88 53.38
CA VAL A 15 -5.47 -5.01 52.65
C VAL A 15 -4.77 -4.24 51.52
N GLN A 16 -3.51 -3.83 51.70
CA GLN A 16 -2.77 -3.05 50.70
C GLN A 16 -2.32 -3.88 49.47
N LYS A 17 -2.22 -5.21 49.58
CA LYS A 17 -1.87 -6.09 48.45
C LYS A 17 -3.05 -6.37 47.51
N LEU A 18 -4.29 -6.26 47.99
CA LEU A 18 -5.49 -6.45 47.16
C LEU A 18 -5.86 -5.22 46.34
N ALA A 19 -5.51 -4.01 46.79
CA ALA A 19 -5.78 -2.77 46.06
C ALA A 19 -4.81 -2.49 44.89
N PHE A 20 -3.64 -3.14 44.85
CA PHE A 20 -2.66 -2.96 43.76
C PHE A 20 -2.86 -3.92 42.56
N MET A 21 -3.77 -4.89 42.68
CA MET A 21 -3.98 -5.96 41.69
C MET A 21 -5.28 -5.84 40.89
N GLN A 22 -5.94 -4.69 40.87
CA GLN A 22 -7.20 -4.48 40.11
C GLN A 22 -7.19 -3.34 39.08
N SER A 23 -6.06 -2.69 38.82
CA SER A 23 -5.96 -1.61 37.81
C SER A 23 -5.22 -2.00 36.52
N ALA A 24 -5.00 -3.30 36.27
CA ALA A 24 -4.29 -3.80 35.08
C ALA A 24 -5.16 -4.69 34.16
N ILE A 25 -6.46 -4.42 34.05
CA ILE A 25 -7.33 -5.09 33.07
C ILE A 25 -7.97 -4.04 32.16
N SER A 26 -7.17 -3.58 31.19
CA SER A 26 -7.66 -3.06 29.90
C SER A 26 -6.54 -3.17 28.86
N PHE A 27 -5.83 -4.29 28.82
CA PHE A 27 -5.13 -4.67 27.60
C PHE A 27 -6.18 -5.29 26.69
N GLY A 28 -6.68 -4.47 25.76
CA GLY A 28 -7.44 -4.95 24.63
C GLY A 28 -6.67 -6.09 23.98
N LYS A 29 -7.25 -7.28 24.03
CA LYS A 29 -6.80 -8.41 23.22
C LYS A 29 -6.87 -7.95 21.76
N ALA A 30 -5.71 -7.69 21.16
CA ALA A 30 -5.60 -7.83 19.71
C ALA A 30 -5.93 -9.28 19.42
N GLU A 31 -7.04 -9.50 18.73
CA GLU A 31 -7.44 -10.81 18.23
C GLU A 31 -6.35 -11.25 17.25
N GLU A 32 -5.45 -12.14 17.70
CA GLU A 32 -4.50 -12.80 16.82
C GLU A 32 -5.31 -13.78 15.96
N GLN A 33 -5.85 -13.27 14.84
CA GLN A 33 -6.40 -14.13 13.80
C GLN A 33 -5.24 -14.93 13.23
N PHE A 34 -5.25 -16.24 13.49
CA PHE A 34 -4.29 -17.20 12.94
C PHE A 34 -4.55 -17.33 11.43
N GLY A 35 -4.12 -16.31 10.68
CA GLY A 35 -4.15 -16.31 9.24
C GLY A 35 -3.03 -17.20 8.70
N VAL A 36 -3.30 -17.89 7.59
CA VAL A 36 -2.28 -18.66 6.86
C VAL A 36 -1.26 -17.73 6.16
N LEU A 37 -1.49 -16.41 6.20
CA LEU A 37 -0.69 -15.37 5.58
C LEU A 37 0.09 -14.59 6.64
N SER A 38 1.37 -14.29 6.37
CA SER A 38 2.19 -13.43 7.23
C SER A 38 1.55 -12.04 7.43
N ASP A 39 1.86 -11.36 8.53
CA ASP A 39 1.38 -10.00 8.84
C ASP A 39 1.59 -8.98 7.71
N LYS A 40 2.68 -9.14 6.94
CA LYS A 40 2.97 -8.29 5.77
C LYS A 40 1.94 -8.40 4.63
N LEU A 41 1.26 -9.55 4.54
CA LEU A 41 0.32 -9.89 3.48
C LEU A 41 -1.14 -9.81 3.94
N GLY A 42 -1.44 -10.30 5.14
CA GLY A 42 -2.81 -10.41 5.66
C GLY A 42 -3.08 -9.59 6.92
N GLY A 43 -2.09 -8.86 7.46
CA GLY A 43 -2.26 -8.03 8.65
C GLY A 43 -2.79 -6.62 8.34
N GLY A 44 -2.53 -5.68 9.25
CA GLY A 44 -2.94 -4.28 9.12
C GLY A 44 -4.43 -4.04 9.43
N PRO A 45 -4.87 -2.77 9.44
CA PRO A 45 -6.20 -2.38 9.94
C PRO A 45 -7.39 -2.95 9.14
N HIS A 46 -7.16 -3.35 7.89
CA HIS A 46 -8.18 -3.92 7.00
C HIS A 46 -7.81 -5.31 6.44
N GLY A 47 -6.78 -5.96 6.99
CA GLY A 47 -6.36 -7.30 6.54
C GLY A 47 -5.69 -7.35 5.15
N PHE A 48 -5.22 -6.21 4.62
CA PHE A 48 -4.54 -6.10 3.31
C PHE A 48 -3.00 -6.01 3.43
N GLY A 49 -2.48 -6.22 4.63
CA GLY A 49 -1.06 -6.08 5.00
C GLY A 49 -0.72 -4.71 5.61
N ASP A 50 0.50 -4.60 6.15
CA ASP A 50 1.01 -3.39 6.79
C ASP A 50 1.07 -2.17 5.84
N PRO A 51 0.42 -1.04 6.17
CA PRO A 51 0.50 0.21 5.39
C PRO A 51 1.90 0.82 5.26
N ASN A 52 2.81 0.53 6.19
CA ASN A 52 4.17 1.10 6.21
C ASN A 52 5.21 0.21 5.52
N ASP A 53 4.81 -0.99 5.08
CA ASP A 53 5.70 -1.92 4.39
C ASP A 53 6.07 -1.42 2.98
N ARG A 54 7.36 -1.11 2.79
CA ARG A 54 7.93 -0.65 1.51
C ARG A 54 8.55 -1.78 0.67
N THR A 55 8.45 -3.03 1.10
CA THR A 55 9.01 -4.15 0.32
C THR A 55 8.20 -4.40 -0.95
N LEU A 56 8.90 -4.58 -2.08
CA LEU A 56 8.28 -4.83 -3.37
C LEU A 56 8.19 -6.32 -3.66
N ARG A 57 7.03 -6.78 -4.11
CA ARG A 57 6.82 -8.14 -4.61
C ARG A 57 7.21 -8.22 -6.08
N LYS A 58 7.45 -9.44 -6.58
CA LYS A 58 7.74 -9.68 -8.01
C LYS A 58 6.65 -9.11 -8.92
N VAL A 59 5.37 -9.37 -8.61
CA VAL A 59 4.23 -8.83 -9.37
C VAL A 59 4.23 -7.30 -9.40
N GLU A 60 4.68 -6.66 -8.33
CA GLU A 60 4.71 -5.20 -8.26
C GLU A 60 5.84 -4.64 -9.13
N THR A 61 7.00 -5.28 -9.05
CA THR A 61 8.20 -4.91 -9.80
C THR A 61 8.03 -5.17 -11.30
N ASP A 62 7.43 -6.30 -11.67
CA ASP A 62 7.38 -6.78 -13.06
C ASP A 62 6.10 -6.35 -13.79
N VAL A 63 5.03 -6.00 -13.05
CA VAL A 63 3.71 -5.71 -13.64
C VAL A 63 3.15 -4.36 -13.21
N LEU A 64 3.03 -4.09 -11.90
CA LEU A 64 2.29 -2.90 -11.43
C LEU A 64 3.07 -1.60 -11.62
N ILE A 65 4.34 -1.56 -11.24
CA ILE A 65 5.20 -0.39 -11.44
C ILE A 65 5.40 -0.12 -12.95
N PRO A 66 5.72 -1.12 -13.80
CA PRO A 66 5.78 -0.91 -15.25
C PRO A 66 4.47 -0.43 -15.87
N LYS A 67 3.32 -0.80 -15.29
CA LYS A 67 2.03 -0.26 -15.71
C LYS A 67 1.90 1.23 -15.40
N ILE A 68 2.27 1.66 -14.20
CA ILE A 68 2.28 3.10 -13.83
C ILE A 68 3.27 3.86 -14.73
N MET A 69 4.47 3.33 -14.93
CA MET A 69 5.46 3.91 -15.84
C MET A 69 4.90 4.08 -17.25
N ARG A 70 4.17 3.09 -17.78
CA ARG A 70 3.54 3.17 -19.10
C ARG A 70 2.45 4.24 -19.17
N GLU A 71 1.63 4.35 -18.13
CA GLU A 71 0.57 5.36 -18.06
C GLU A 71 1.17 6.77 -18.00
N LYS A 72 2.14 7.01 -17.11
CA LYS A 72 2.88 8.28 -17.02
C LYS A 72 3.65 8.62 -18.29
N ALA A 73 4.38 7.65 -18.87
CA ALA A 73 5.13 7.87 -20.10
C ALA A 73 4.18 8.27 -21.25
N ARG A 74 2.97 7.71 -21.30
CA ARG A 74 1.97 8.07 -22.31
C ARG A 74 1.42 9.49 -22.13
N THR A 75 1.23 9.95 -20.89
CA THR A 75 0.59 11.24 -20.60
C THR A 75 1.58 12.39 -20.52
N GLU A 76 2.83 12.14 -20.13
CA GLU A 76 3.78 13.20 -19.77
C GLU A 76 5.07 13.18 -20.62
N LYS A 77 5.51 12.03 -21.13
CA LYS A 77 6.85 11.90 -21.73
C LYS A 77 6.85 11.68 -23.24
N CYS A 78 6.03 10.76 -23.73
CA CYS A 78 5.98 10.31 -25.13
C CYS A 78 4.75 10.86 -25.85
N ILE A 79 4.36 12.11 -25.55
CA ILE A 79 3.18 12.77 -26.10
C ILE A 79 3.19 12.76 -27.64
N PRO A 80 4.27 13.18 -28.34
CA PRO A 80 4.25 13.24 -29.80
C PRO A 80 4.13 11.86 -30.45
N GLU A 81 4.81 10.84 -29.94
CA GLU A 81 4.74 9.47 -30.46
C GLU A 81 3.36 8.86 -30.21
N VAL A 82 2.77 9.12 -29.05
CA VAL A 82 1.41 8.71 -28.70
C VAL A 82 0.39 9.36 -29.61
N ASP A 83 0.53 10.65 -29.91
CA ASP A 83 -0.41 11.35 -30.76
C ASP A 83 -0.26 10.97 -32.23
N ALA A 84 0.96 10.73 -32.72
CA ALA A 84 1.19 10.15 -34.05
C ALA A 84 0.53 8.77 -34.19
N PHE A 85 0.72 7.89 -33.19
CA PHE A 85 0.06 6.59 -33.17
C PHE A 85 -1.47 6.71 -33.13
N LYS A 86 -2.03 7.59 -32.28
CA LYS A 86 -3.48 7.83 -32.22
C LYS A 86 -4.03 8.34 -33.55
N LYS A 87 -3.32 9.23 -34.25
CA LYS A 87 -3.72 9.74 -35.57
C LYS A 87 -3.79 8.59 -36.57
N CYS A 88 -2.75 7.76 -36.66
CA CYS A 88 -2.75 6.59 -37.54
C CYS A 88 -3.90 5.61 -37.22
N CYS A 89 -4.17 5.36 -35.94
CA CYS A 89 -5.28 4.50 -35.51
C CYS A 89 -6.65 5.04 -35.94
N LYS A 90 -6.85 6.36 -35.84
CA LYS A 90 -8.10 7.01 -36.27
C LYS A 90 -8.31 6.91 -37.79
N GLU A 91 -7.24 7.04 -38.57
CA GLU A 91 -7.31 6.98 -40.03
C GLU A 91 -7.51 5.57 -40.58
N ASN A 92 -6.96 4.55 -39.90
CA ASN A 92 -6.93 3.18 -40.41
C ASN A 92 -7.93 2.24 -39.74
N GLY A 93 -8.58 2.66 -38.65
CA GLY A 93 -9.60 1.89 -37.95
C GLY A 93 -9.17 0.46 -37.65
N LEU A 94 -9.93 -0.52 -38.12
CA LEU A 94 -9.65 -1.95 -37.93
C LEU A 94 -8.28 -2.40 -38.51
N MET A 95 -7.76 -1.71 -39.52
CA MET A 95 -6.48 -2.07 -40.16
C MET A 95 -5.26 -1.45 -39.45
N MET A 96 -5.45 -0.80 -38.30
CA MET A 96 -4.37 -0.13 -37.55
C MET A 96 -3.20 -1.05 -37.17
N VAL A 97 -3.45 -2.33 -36.84
CA VAL A 97 -2.40 -3.27 -36.40
C VAL A 97 -1.40 -3.57 -37.52
N VAL A 98 -1.86 -3.53 -38.77
CA VAL A 98 -1.02 -3.77 -39.94
C VAL A 98 -0.39 -2.47 -40.43
N LYS A 99 -1.19 -1.39 -40.50
CA LYS A 99 -0.76 -0.12 -41.13
C LYS A 99 0.04 0.79 -40.19
N CYS A 100 -0.21 0.76 -38.88
CA CYS A 100 0.43 1.66 -37.91
C CYS A 100 1.67 1.06 -37.24
N ARG A 101 2.35 0.10 -37.89
CA ARG A 101 3.53 -0.59 -37.33
C ARG A 101 4.70 0.37 -37.11
N LYS A 102 4.85 1.39 -37.97
CA LYS A 102 5.92 2.39 -37.89
C LYS A 102 5.75 3.26 -36.64
N GLU A 103 4.57 3.82 -36.46
CA GLU A 103 4.19 4.65 -35.31
C GLU A 103 4.28 3.84 -34.02
N THR A 104 3.86 2.56 -34.06
CA THR A 104 4.02 1.62 -32.93
C THR A 104 5.48 1.43 -32.56
N ALA A 105 6.38 1.24 -33.54
CA ALA A 105 7.80 1.04 -33.28
C ALA A 105 8.43 2.29 -32.64
N VAL A 106 8.11 3.48 -33.16
CA VAL A 106 8.58 4.76 -32.62
C VAL A 106 8.06 4.96 -31.18
N GLN A 107 6.77 4.72 -30.93
CA GLN A 107 6.19 4.79 -29.59
C GLN A 107 6.85 3.81 -28.63
N ARG A 108 7.08 2.56 -29.07
CA ARG A 108 7.74 1.53 -28.25
C ARG A 108 9.16 1.96 -27.87
N GLN A 109 9.92 2.50 -28.82
CA GLN A 109 11.27 3.02 -28.56
C GLN A 109 11.25 4.15 -27.54
N CYS A 110 10.24 5.03 -27.56
CA CYS A 110 10.11 6.06 -26.54
C CYS A 110 9.87 5.43 -25.15
N PHE A 111 8.94 4.47 -25.02
CA PHE A 111 8.70 3.79 -23.75
C PHE A 111 9.92 3.01 -23.24
N GLU A 112 10.65 2.34 -24.13
CA GLU A 112 11.87 1.58 -23.77
C GLU A 112 12.94 2.47 -23.12
N LYS A 113 13.12 3.70 -23.62
CA LYS A 113 14.05 4.68 -23.00
C LYS A 113 13.66 4.99 -21.55
N TRP A 114 12.38 5.22 -21.29
CA TRP A 114 11.90 5.56 -19.95
C TRP A 114 11.86 4.35 -19.00
N TYR A 115 11.71 3.12 -19.50
CA TYR A 115 11.81 1.93 -18.66
C TYR A 115 13.22 1.67 -18.14
N GLN A 116 14.24 2.18 -18.84
CA GLN A 116 15.65 2.09 -18.43
C GLN A 116 16.07 3.25 -17.52
N ASP A 117 15.23 4.28 -17.37
CA ASP A 117 15.52 5.42 -16.51
C ASP A 117 15.22 5.08 -15.03
N GLU A 118 16.28 4.96 -14.23
CA GLU A 118 16.19 4.63 -12.81
C GLU A 118 15.49 5.72 -11.98
N GLY A 119 15.58 6.98 -12.38
CA GLY A 119 14.90 8.09 -11.71
C GLY A 119 13.39 7.97 -11.86
N PHE A 120 12.94 7.75 -13.09
CA PHE A 120 11.54 7.56 -13.45
C PHE A 120 10.95 6.30 -12.83
N LYS A 121 11.74 5.20 -12.79
CA LYS A 121 11.34 3.96 -12.12
C LYS A 121 11.14 4.18 -10.63
N LYS A 122 12.03 4.91 -9.95
CA LYS A 122 11.88 5.27 -8.53
C LYS A 122 10.64 6.13 -8.29
N GLU A 123 10.44 7.17 -9.09
CA GLU A 123 9.26 8.02 -9.00
C GLU A 123 7.95 7.22 -9.13
N CYS A 124 7.88 6.32 -10.11
CA CYS A 124 6.71 5.46 -10.31
C CYS A 124 6.54 4.43 -9.17
N THR A 125 7.64 3.99 -8.57
CA THR A 125 7.64 3.10 -7.40
C THR A 125 7.08 3.81 -6.17
N ASP A 126 7.45 5.07 -5.94
CA ASP A 126 6.94 5.85 -4.82
C ASP A 126 5.43 6.13 -4.96
N VAL A 127 4.97 6.46 -6.18
CA VAL A 127 3.54 6.56 -6.48
C VAL A 127 2.82 5.24 -6.16
N TYR A 128 3.37 4.12 -6.60
CA TYR A 128 2.80 2.80 -6.31
C TYR A 128 2.71 2.52 -4.81
N LEU A 129 3.79 2.76 -4.07
CA LEU A 129 3.86 2.53 -2.63
C LEU A 129 2.88 3.42 -1.88
N GLN A 130 2.71 4.68 -2.30
CA GLN A 130 1.72 5.57 -1.73
C GLN A 130 0.29 5.04 -1.95
N GLU A 131 -0.08 4.70 -3.19
CA GLU A 131 -1.41 4.14 -3.48
C GLU A 131 -1.68 2.84 -2.71
N ARG A 132 -0.66 1.99 -2.58
CA ARG A 132 -0.72 0.73 -1.81
C ARG A 132 -0.88 1.00 -0.32
N SER A 133 -0.14 1.95 0.23
CA SER A 133 -0.23 2.36 1.64
C SER A 133 -1.62 2.88 1.95
N GLU A 134 -2.16 3.76 1.10
CA GLU A 134 -3.52 4.27 1.23
C GLU A 134 -4.55 3.13 1.20
N TYR A 135 -4.46 2.23 0.22
CA TYR A 135 -5.38 1.09 0.11
C TYR A 135 -5.34 0.18 1.36
N ARG A 136 -4.15 -0.06 1.91
CA ARG A 136 -3.98 -0.85 3.13
C ARG A 136 -4.51 -0.13 4.37
N ALA A 137 -4.40 1.19 4.41
CA ALA A 137 -4.83 2.02 5.53
C ALA A 137 -6.34 2.27 5.57
N ASN A 138 -7.01 2.37 4.42
CA ASN A 138 -8.43 2.74 4.33
C ASN A 138 -9.34 1.71 3.65
N GLY A 139 -8.77 0.65 3.05
CA GLY A 139 -9.51 -0.41 2.36
C GLY A 139 -10.15 -0.03 1.03
N LYS A 140 -10.04 1.23 0.56
CA LYS A 140 -10.66 1.74 -0.68
C LYS A 140 -9.65 1.81 -1.82
N LYS A 141 -9.95 1.22 -2.97
CA LYS A 141 -9.09 1.30 -4.16
C LYS A 141 -9.18 2.70 -4.77
N GLY A 142 -8.09 3.20 -5.37
CA GLY A 142 -8.07 4.54 -6.00
C GLY A 142 -9.16 4.77 -7.07
N LYS A 143 -9.64 3.71 -7.73
CA LYS A 143 -10.77 3.79 -8.69
C LYS A 143 -12.14 3.96 -8.03
N GLU A 144 -12.31 3.49 -6.80
CA GLU A 144 -13.55 3.66 -6.02
C GLU A 144 -13.65 5.11 -5.52
N LYS A 145 -12.51 5.73 -5.16
CA LYS A 145 -12.43 7.17 -4.83
C LYS A 145 -12.97 8.05 -5.97
N LYS A 146 -12.61 7.74 -7.22
CA LYS A 146 -13.06 8.49 -8.40
C LYS A 146 -14.56 8.40 -8.69
N LYS A 147 -15.24 7.34 -8.25
CA LYS A 147 -16.71 7.19 -8.41
C LYS A 147 -17.47 7.92 -7.30
N GLU A 148 -16.93 7.95 -6.09
CA GLU A 148 -17.51 8.62 -4.93
C GLU A 148 -17.46 10.15 -5.08
N SER A 149 -16.40 10.70 -5.68
CA SER A 149 -16.27 12.15 -5.95
C SER A 149 -17.07 12.68 -7.13
N THR A 150 -17.68 11.82 -7.96
CA THR A 150 -18.46 12.20 -9.15
C THR A 150 -19.96 11.99 -8.98
N MET A 151 -20.44 11.72 -7.76
CA MET A 151 -21.87 11.65 -7.41
C MET A 151 -22.37 12.94 -6.76
N PHE A 152 -21.93 14.09 -7.28
CA PHE A 152 -22.48 15.41 -6.96
C PHE A 152 -22.83 16.16 -8.25
#